data_AF-A0A3M3WFV8-F1
#
_entry.id   AF-A0A3M3WFV8-F1
#
_cell.length_a   1.000
_cell.length_b   1.000
_cell.length_c   1.000
_cell.angle_alpha   90.00
_cell.angle_beta   90.00
_cell.angle_gamma   90.00
#
_symmetry.space_group_name_H-M   'P 1'
#
loop_
_entity.id
_entity.type
_entity.pdbx_description
1 polymer ?
#
loop_
_entity_poly.entity_id
_entity_poly.type
_entity_poly.pdbx_seq_one_letter_code
_entity_poly.pdbx_strand_id
1 'polypeptide(L)' 'MRSTGKLELPRLSGEPQDAWVTLVSRALNLDSSLRATVSGPSAGAWLGALIAKGVRASRLEAGVTEGKGLKIEVIR' A
#
# COMPACT_ATOMS: atom_id res chain seq x y z
N MET A 1 -5.43 8.14 5.55
CA MET A 1 -6.51 7.22 5.12
C MET A 1 -7.90 7.60 5.62
N ARG A 2 -8.08 8.09 6.86
CA ARG A 2 -9.42 8.34 7.45
C ARG A 2 -10.36 9.31 6.70
N SER A 3 -9.88 10.18 5.80
CA SER A 3 -10.73 11.18 5.12
C SER A 3 -11.12 10.81 3.68
N THR A 4 -10.26 10.12 2.92
CA THR A 4 -10.50 9.85 1.49
C THR A 4 -10.41 8.37 1.12
N GLY A 5 -9.94 7.50 2.03
CA GLY A 5 -9.69 6.09 1.72
C GLY A 5 -8.60 5.85 0.67
N LYS A 6 -7.90 6.89 0.20
CA LYS A 6 -6.99 6.81 -0.94
C LYS A 6 -5.66 7.50 -0.65
N LEU A 7 -4.57 6.90 -1.10
CA LEU A 7 -3.21 7.45 -1.07
C LEU A 7 -2.59 7.26 -2.44
N GLU A 8 -2.13 8.35 -3.04
CA GLU A 8 -1.40 8.33 -4.32
C GLU A 8 -0.01 8.93 -4.10
N LEU A 9 1.01 8.16 -4.44
CA LEU A 9 2.41 8.54 -4.33
C LEU A 9 3.05 8.35 -5.73
N PRO A 10 2.76 9.27 -6.68
CA PRO A 10 3.12 9.09 -8.09
C PRO A 10 4.62 9.08 -8.36
N ARG A 11 5.44 9.54 -7.39
CA ARG A 11 6.90 9.53 -7.46
C ARG A 11 7.53 8.21 -6.99
N LEU A 12 6.75 7.29 -6.43
CA LEU A 12 7.23 5.99 -5.94
C LEU A 12 6.99 4.89 -6.98
N SER A 13 7.67 4.98 -8.13
CA SER A 13 7.57 4.01 -9.23
C SER A 13 8.63 2.90 -9.20
N GLY A 14 9.66 3.06 -8.37
CA GLY A 14 10.74 2.09 -8.20
C GLY A 14 10.51 1.14 -7.02
N GLU A 15 11.62 0.59 -6.53
CA GLU A 15 11.64 -0.30 -5.37
C GLU A 15 11.11 0.42 -4.10
N PRO A 16 10.34 -0.27 -3.24
CA PRO A 16 9.82 0.32 -2.01
C PRO A 16 10.95 0.77 -1.08
N GLN A 17 11.01 2.07 -0.79
CA GLN A 17 11.97 2.65 0.14
C GLN A 17 11.49 2.44 1.58
N ASP A 18 12.38 2.00 2.49
CA ASP A 18 12.01 1.60 3.85
C ASP A 18 11.23 2.67 4.64
N ALA A 19 11.61 3.94 4.51
CA ALA A 19 10.93 5.05 5.16
C ALA A 19 9.45 5.13 4.77
N TRP A 20 9.13 4.93 3.49
CA TRP A 20 7.77 4.96 2.99
C TRP A 20 7.00 3.69 3.33
N VAL A 21 7.64 2.50 3.26
CA VAL A 21 7.03 1.25 3.69
C VAL A 21 6.65 1.33 5.18
N THR A 22 7.53 1.88 6.02
CA THR A 22 7.28 2.07 7.45
C THR A 22 6.14 3.06 7.70
N LEU A 23 6.06 4.15 6.95
CA LEU A 23 4.96 5.11 7.08
C LEU A 23 3.60 4.48 6.72
N VAL A 24 3.54 3.79 5.58
CA VAL A 24 2.31 3.18 5.07
C VAL A 24 1.87 2.02 5.97
N SER A 25 2.79 1.16 6.41
CA SER A 25 2.46 0.02 7.28
C SER A 25 1.87 0.49 8.62
N ARG A 26 2.45 1.53 9.23
CA ARG A 26 1.89 2.16 10.43
C ARG A 26 0.49 2.67 10.19
N ALA A 27 0.25 3.38 9.08
CA ALA A 27 -1.07 3.89 8.75
C ALA A 27 -2.12 2.77 8.60
N LEU A 28 -1.76 1.65 7.96
CA LEU A 28 -2.64 0.47 7.81
C LEU A 28 -2.85 -0.30 9.12
N ASN A 29 -1.88 -0.28 10.03
CA ASN A 29 -1.97 -0.95 11.32
C ASN A 29 -2.67 -0.11 12.40
N LEU A 30 -2.79 1.22 12.22
CA LEU A 30 -3.61 2.09 13.08
C LEU A 30 -5.09 1.70 13.06
N ASP A 31 -5.56 1.05 12.00
CA ASP A 31 -6.88 0.45 11.94
C ASP A 31 -6.78 -0.91 11.24
N SER A 32 -6.69 -1.96 12.05
CA SER A 32 -6.48 -3.32 11.55
C SER A 32 -7.70 -3.95 10.87
N SER A 33 -8.85 -3.26 10.86
CA SER A 33 -10.06 -3.72 10.18
C SER A 33 -10.03 -3.41 8.67
N LEU A 34 -9.26 -2.40 8.27
CA LEU A 34 -9.23 -1.95 6.88
C LEU A 34 -8.62 -3.01 5.95
N ARG A 35 -9.24 -3.20 4.79
CA ARG A 35 -8.62 -3.88 3.65
C ARG A 35 -8.17 -2.84 2.62
N ALA A 36 -7.13 -3.13 1.86
CA ALA A 36 -6.62 -2.19 0.87
C ALA A 36 -6.12 -2.88 -0.40
N THR A 37 -6.40 -2.25 -1.54
CA THR A 37 -5.82 -2.58 -2.84
C THR A 37 -4.54 -1.77 -3.04
N VAL A 38 -3.46 -2.43 -3.45
CA VAL A 38 -2.16 -1.83 -3.78
C VAL A 38 -1.95 -1.94 -5.28
N SER A 39 -1.81 -0.81 -5.95
CA SER A 39 -1.74 -0.67 -7.41
C SER A 39 -0.50 0.10 -7.84
N GLY A 40 -0.12 -0.09 -9.10
CA GLY A 40 1.01 0.56 -9.76
C GLY A 40 2.14 -0.39 -10.17
N PRO A 41 3.17 0.12 -10.86
CA PRO A 41 4.20 -0.72 -11.51
C PRO A 41 4.99 -1.61 -10.54
N SER A 42 5.17 -1.17 -9.29
CA SER A 42 5.87 -1.92 -8.25
C SER A 42 4.94 -2.52 -7.17
N ALA A 43 3.63 -2.65 -7.46
CA ALA A 43 2.63 -3.12 -6.48
C ALA A 43 3.02 -4.44 -5.79
N GLY A 44 3.55 -5.42 -6.54
CA GLY A 44 4.00 -6.69 -5.97
C GLY A 44 5.13 -6.52 -4.94
N ALA A 45 6.13 -5.69 -5.25
CA ALA A 45 7.22 -5.39 -4.32
C ALA A 45 6.70 -4.66 -3.07
N TRP A 46 5.75 -3.74 -3.25
CA TRP A 46 5.09 -3.04 -2.13
C TRP A 46 4.31 -3.99 -1.23
N LEU A 47 3.55 -4.92 -1.79
CA LEU A 47 2.82 -5.94 -1.03
C LEU A 47 3.79 -6.75 -0.16
N GLY A 48 4.87 -7.27 -0.75
CA GLY A 48 5.89 -8.02 -0.02
C GLY A 48 6.53 -7.21 1.12
N ALA A 49 6.90 -5.96 0.84
CA ALA A 49 7.51 -5.09 1.84
C ALA A 49 6.54 -4.73 2.99
N LEU A 50 5.26 -4.48 2.69
CA LEU A 50 4.25 -4.19 3.71
C LEU A 50 3.96 -5.42 4.60
N ILE A 51 3.92 -6.61 3.99
CA ILE A 51 3.76 -7.87 4.74
C ILE A 51 4.97 -8.10 5.66
N ALA A 52 6.18 -7.89 5.15
CA ALA A 52 7.40 -7.98 5.95
C ALA A 52 7.43 -6.97 7.12
N LYS A 53 6.75 -5.82 6.99
CA LYS A 53 6.54 -4.83 8.07
C LYS A 53 5.31 -5.11 8.96
N GLY A 54 4.71 -6.29 8.86
CA GLY A 54 3.66 -6.76 9.78
C GLY A 54 2.22 -6.43 9.37
N VAL A 55 1.98 -5.95 8.14
CA VAL A 55 0.61 -5.85 7.61
C VAL A 55 0.14 -7.26 7.22
N ARG A 56 -1.03 -7.69 7.70
CA ARG A 56 -1.55 -9.02 7.39
C ARG A 56 -1.83 -9.15 5.88
N ALA A 57 -1.28 -10.20 5.25
CA ALA A 57 -1.46 -10.44 3.82
C ALA A 57 -2.92 -10.53 3.40
N SER A 58 -3.80 -11.11 4.24
CA SER A 58 -5.24 -11.22 3.98
C SER A 58 -6.00 -9.89 3.91
N ARG A 59 -5.34 -8.77 4.25
CA ARG A 59 -5.91 -7.42 4.17
C ARG A 59 -5.46 -6.66 2.93
N LEU A 60 -4.53 -7.23 2.17
CA LEU A 60 -3.92 -6.59 1.03
C LEU A 60 -4.30 -7.32 -0.24
N GLU A 61 -4.69 -6.56 -1.25
CA GLU A 61 -5.01 -7.08 -2.58
C GLU A 61 -4.11 -6.38 -3.61
N ALA A 62 -3.66 -7.13 -4.61
CA ALA A 62 -2.99 -6.54 -5.76
C ALA A 62 -4.05 -5.91 -6.68
N GLY A 63 -3.84 -4.66 -7.07
CA GLY A 63 -4.64 -3.99 -8.07
C GLY A 63 -3.95 -3.91 -9.43
N VAL A 64 -4.39 -2.93 -10.23
CA VAL A 64 -3.86 -2.71 -11.58
C VAL A 64 -2.40 -2.27 -11.51
N THR A 65 -1.55 -2.85 -12.36
CA THR A 65 -0.10 -2.54 -12.42
C THR A 65 0.19 -1.30 -13.28
N GLU A 66 -0.76 -0.89 -14.10
CA GLU A 66 -0.70 0.32 -14.93
C GLU A 66 -0.84 1.60 -14.08
N GLY A 67 -0.22 2.68 -14.57
CA GLY A 67 -0.27 4.00 -13.92
C GLY A 67 1.09 4.50 -13.44
N LYS A 68 1.08 5.56 -12.63
CA LYS A 68 2.28 6.23 -12.14
C LYS A 68 2.44 6.02 -10.63
N GLY A 69 3.58 5.45 -10.25
CA GLY A 69 3.97 5.29 -8.85
C GLY A 69 3.08 4.34 -8.06
N LEU A 70 3.02 4.54 -6.74
CA LEU A 70 2.23 3.73 -5.82
C LEU A 70 0.85 4.33 -5.61
N LYS A 71 -0.17 3.48 -5.65
CA LYS A 71 -1.53 3.83 -5.29
C LYS A 71 -2.09 2.82 -4.28
N ILE A 72 -2.70 3.31 -3.21
CA ILE A 72 -3.36 2.50 -2.19
C ILE A 72 -4.79 3.00 -2.00
N GLU A 73 -5.75 2.09 -2.11
CA GLU A 73 -7.17 2.36 -1.89
C GLU A 73 -7.72 1.42 -0.82
N VAL A 74 -8.39 1.98 0.19
CA VAL A 74 -9.13 1.21 1.19
C VAL A 74 -10.40 0.67 0.52
N ILE A 75 -10.63 -0.62 0.69
CA ILE A 75 -11.84 -1.31 0.24
C ILE A 75 -12.67 -1.73 1.46
N ARG A 76 -13.99 -1.79 1.26
CA ARG A 76 -14.97 -2.13 2.31
C ARG A 76 -15.26 -3.62 2.28
#